data_AF-A0A9E3Q7B6-F1
#
_entry.id   AF-A0A9E3Q7B6-F1
#
_cell.length_a   1.000
_cell.length_b   1.000
_cell.length_c   1.000
_cell.angle_alpha   90.00
_cell.angle_beta   90.00
_cell.angle_gamma   90.00
#
_symmetry.space_group_name_H-M   'P 1'
#
loop_
_entity.id
_entity.type
_entity.pdbx_description
1 polymer ?
#
loop_
_entity_poly.entity_id
_entity_poly.type
_entity_poly.pdbx_seq_one_letter_code
_entity_poly.pdbx_strand_id
1 'polypeptide(L)'
;MKVVLDTNVLLAAVLADGLCRDLVSKRIRAHELLTSDVLLDELAGQFRKRFDVNPDEIPFLTAYRERATLVSPLPLPAPVCRDSDDDWVLATAVAGRADVVVTGDQDLLVLGQYAGVRILSPRQFLEMLDREI
;
A
#
# COMPACT_ATOMS: atom_id res chain seq x y z
N MET A 1 -13.95 4.43 -1.42
CA MET A 1 -12.98 3.99 -2.44
C MET A 1 -12.23 2.78 -1.94
N LYS A 2 -11.76 1.96 -2.86
CA LYS A 2 -10.83 0.85 -2.64
C LYS A 2 -9.40 1.32 -2.83
N VAL A 3 -8.55 1.09 -1.83
CA VAL A 3 -7.20 1.65 -1.78
C VAL A 3 -6.21 0.55 -1.44
N VAL A 4 -5.17 0.44 -2.27
CA VAL A 4 -3.96 -0.32 -1.93
C VAL A 4 -2.93 0.65 -1.39
N LEU A 5 -2.34 0.30 -0.25
CA LEU A 5 -1.20 1.03 0.30
C LEU A 5 0.04 0.19 0.05
N ASP A 6 1.04 0.82 -0.54
CA ASP A 6 2.37 0.26 -0.65
C ASP A 6 2.96 -0.02 0.76
N THR A 7 3.76 -1.08 0.87
CA THR A 7 4.45 -1.47 2.11
C THR A 7 5.32 -0.35 2.65
N ASN A 8 5.97 0.43 1.77
CA ASN A 8 6.81 1.55 2.16
C ASN A 8 6.01 2.70 2.79
N VAL A 9 4.75 2.91 2.35
CA VAL A 9 3.85 3.91 2.95
C VAL A 9 3.41 3.46 4.34
N LEU A 10 3.09 2.18 4.51
CA LEU A 10 2.73 1.58 5.80
C LEU A 10 3.90 1.64 6.78
N LEU A 11 5.09 1.24 6.32
CA LEU A 11 6.31 1.30 7.12
C LEU A 11 6.60 2.74 7.55
N ALA A 12 6.55 3.70 6.63
CA ALA A 12 6.73 5.12 6.96
C ALA A 12 5.72 5.64 7.99
N ALA A 13 4.46 5.20 7.91
CA ALA A 13 3.42 5.59 8.87
C ALA A 13 3.68 5.07 10.29
N VAL A 14 4.33 3.92 10.43
CA VAL A 14 4.71 3.36 11.73
C VAL A 14 5.96 4.07 12.28
N LEU A 15 6.98 4.27 11.44
CA LEU A 15 8.32 4.67 11.89
C LEU A 15 8.50 6.16 12.13
N ALA A 16 7.73 7.01 11.47
CA ALA A 16 7.87 8.44 11.56
C ALA A 16 6.54 9.11 11.87
N ASP A 17 6.59 10.20 12.63
CA ASP A 17 5.51 11.17 12.63
C ASP A 17 5.51 11.94 11.31
N GLY A 18 4.31 12.30 10.85
CA GLY A 18 4.13 13.07 9.62
C GLY A 18 3.06 12.50 8.70
N LEU A 19 3.22 12.80 7.41
CA LEU A 19 2.17 12.65 6.39
C LEU A 19 1.57 11.24 6.32
N CYS A 20 2.41 10.20 6.24
CA CYS A 20 1.95 8.82 6.12
C CYS A 20 1.23 8.36 7.38
N ARG A 21 1.72 8.75 8.57
CA ARG A 21 1.05 8.43 9.84
C ARG A 21 -0.32 9.08 9.93
N ASP A 22 -0.43 10.36 9.59
CA ASP A 22 -1.72 11.06 9.58
C ASP A 22 -2.68 10.47 8.55
N LEU A 23 -2.18 10.13 7.36
CA LEU A 23 -2.96 9.51 6.31
C LEU A 23 -3.54 8.16 6.77
N VAL A 24 -2.70 7.25 7.27
CA VAL A 24 -3.12 5.90 7.72
C VAL A 24 -4.02 5.96 8.94
N SER A 25 -3.70 6.80 9.93
CA SER A 25 -4.45 6.84 11.19
C SER A 25 -5.81 7.53 11.08
N LYS A 26 -5.94 8.57 10.24
CA LYS A 26 -7.12 9.45 10.23
C LYS A 26 -7.92 9.39 8.93
N ARG A 27 -7.27 9.35 7.77
CA ARG A 27 -7.95 9.56 6.48
C ARG A 27 -8.40 8.26 5.84
N ILE A 28 -7.57 7.23 5.92
CA ILE A 28 -7.83 5.93 5.30
C ILE A 28 -8.97 5.15 5.96
N ARG A 29 -9.36 5.48 7.19
CA ARG A 29 -10.44 4.79 7.91
C ARG A 29 -11.78 4.80 7.17
N ALA A 30 -12.03 5.79 6.32
CA ALA A 30 -13.25 5.91 5.51
C ALA A 30 -13.21 5.09 4.20
N HIS A 31 -12.16 4.31 3.97
CA HIS A 31 -11.94 3.57 2.74
C HIS A 31 -11.83 2.06 2.98
N GLU A 32 -12.08 1.30 1.92
CA GLU A 32 -11.84 -0.14 1.88
C GLU A 32 -10.36 -0.35 1.53
N LEU A 33 -9.62 -0.96 2.45
CA LEU A 33 -8.22 -1.27 2.25
C LEU A 33 -8.11 -2.62 1.58
N LEU A 34 -7.26 -2.70 0.56
CA LEU A 34 -6.94 -3.94 -0.13
C LEU A 34 -5.48 -4.29 0.14
N THR A 35 -5.22 -5.57 0.37
CA THR A 35 -3.86 -6.10 0.51
C THR A 35 -3.79 -7.54 0.01
N SER A 36 -2.61 -8.12 -0.08
CA SER A 36 -2.40 -9.54 -0.44
C SER A 36 -1.39 -10.18 0.51
N ASP A 37 -1.36 -11.51 0.57
CA ASP A 37 -0.37 -12.20 1.41
C ASP A 37 1.06 -11.83 0.98
N VAL A 38 1.31 -11.59 -0.32
CA VAL A 38 2.62 -11.15 -0.83
C VAL A 38 3.04 -9.81 -0.22
N LEU A 39 2.15 -8.80 -0.22
CA LEU A 39 2.46 -7.50 0.37
C LEU A 39 2.58 -7.56 1.91
N LEU A 40 1.81 -8.42 2.57
CA LEU A 40 1.92 -8.63 4.01
C LEU A 40 3.25 -9.29 4.39
N ASP A 41 3.68 -10.29 3.63
CA ASP A 41 4.96 -10.99 3.81
C ASP A 41 6.14 -10.04 3.57
N GLU A 42 6.06 -9.20 2.53
CA GLU A 42 7.05 -8.18 2.24
C GLU A 42 7.15 -7.16 3.39
N LEU A 43 6.03 -6.60 3.83
CA LEU A 43 5.99 -5.66 4.95
C LEU A 43 6.55 -6.29 6.24
N ALA A 44 6.16 -7.54 6.54
CA ALA A 44 6.70 -8.31 7.66
C ALA A 44 8.22 -8.50 7.55
N GLY A 45 8.74 -8.79 6.35
CA GLY A 45 10.16 -8.87 6.05
C GLY A 45 10.91 -7.56 6.28
N GLN A 46 10.32 -6.43 5.89
CA GLN A 46 10.89 -5.09 6.13
C GLN A 46 11.01 -4.78 7.63
N PHE A 47 10.01 -5.15 8.44
CA PHE A 47 10.08 -4.99 9.89
C PHE A 47 11.14 -5.89 10.53
N ARG A 48 11.20 -7.18 10.15
CA ARG A 48 12.27 -8.10 10.61
C ARG A 48 13.65 -7.51 10.34
N LYS A 49 13.89 -7.06 9.11
CA LYS A 49 15.19 -6.52 8.68
C LYS A 49 15.60 -5.25 9.43
N ARG A 50 14.64 -4.38 9.79
CA ARG A 50 14.94 -3.09 10.44
C ARG A 50 14.99 -3.14 11.96
N PHE A 51 14.22 -4.03 12.59
CA PHE A 51 14.05 -4.05 14.05
C PHE A 51 14.47 -5.35 14.72
N ASP A 52 14.80 -6.39 13.96
CA ASP A 52 15.15 -7.72 14.50
C ASP A 52 14.05 -8.30 15.41
N VAL A 53 12.79 -8.07 15.05
CA VAL A 53 11.61 -8.53 15.79
C VAL A 53 10.81 -9.56 14.98
N ASN A 54 10.04 -10.39 15.68
CA ASN A 54 9.06 -11.26 15.04
C ASN A 54 7.84 -10.43 14.58
N PRO A 55 7.45 -10.46 13.29
CA PRO A 55 6.26 -9.78 12.77
C PRO A 55 4.96 -10.14 13.47
N ASP A 56 4.84 -11.37 13.97
CA ASP A 56 3.66 -11.80 14.73
C ASP A 56 3.50 -11.02 16.05
N GLU A 57 4.58 -10.43 16.56
CA GLU A 57 4.60 -9.60 17.76
C GLU A 57 4.35 -8.12 17.46
N ILE A 58 4.16 -7.73 16.20
CA ILE A 58 3.93 -6.35 15.78
C ILE A 58 2.43 -6.10 15.70
N PRO A 59 1.81 -5.40 16.69
CA PRO A 59 0.35 -5.24 16.74
C PRO A 59 -0.20 -4.51 15.50
N PHE A 60 0.62 -3.66 14.88
CA PHE A 60 0.26 -2.97 13.65
C PHE A 60 0.01 -3.93 12.49
N LEU A 61 0.83 -4.97 12.31
CA LEU A 61 0.66 -5.92 11.20
C LEU A 61 -0.63 -6.73 11.36
N THR A 62 -0.89 -7.21 12.56
CA THR A 62 -2.13 -7.91 12.90
C THR A 62 -3.34 -7.02 12.66
N ALA A 63 -3.32 -5.79 13.19
CA ALA A 63 -4.42 -4.84 13.01
C ALA A 63 -4.63 -4.44 11.53
N TYR A 64 -3.55 -4.28 10.76
CA TYR A 64 -3.64 -3.98 9.33
C TYR A 64 -4.26 -5.16 8.56
N ARG A 65 -3.81 -6.39 8.83
CA ARG A 65 -4.35 -7.61 8.22
C ARG A 65 -5.84 -7.79 8.50
N GLU A 66 -6.28 -7.54 9.74
CA GLU A 66 -7.68 -7.64 10.13
C GLU A 66 -8.55 -6.54 9.50
N ARG A 67 -7.98 -5.35 9.26
CA ARG A 67 -8.69 -4.19 8.72
C ARG A 67 -8.77 -4.19 7.19
N ALA A 68 -7.81 -4.81 6.51
CA ALA A 68 -7.72 -4.87 5.06
C ALA A 68 -8.43 -6.12 4.51
N THR A 69 -9.05 -5.97 3.35
CA THR A 69 -9.58 -7.08 2.57
C THR A 69 -8.44 -7.76 1.83
N LEU A 70 -8.23 -9.04 2.13
CA LEU A 70 -7.23 -9.87 1.48
C LEU A 70 -7.70 -10.24 0.07
N VAL A 71 -6.83 -10.01 -0.91
CA VAL A 71 -7.02 -10.43 -2.30
C VAL A 71 -5.89 -11.36 -2.72
N SER A 72 -6.16 -12.23 -3.69
CA SER A 72 -5.20 -13.19 -4.23
C SER A 72 -4.77 -12.76 -5.63
N PRO A 73 -3.73 -11.92 -5.76
CA PRO A 73 -3.23 -11.50 -7.06
C PRO A 73 -2.54 -12.65 -7.79
N LEU A 74 -2.59 -12.62 -9.11
CA LEU A 74 -1.71 -13.39 -9.98
C LEU A 74 -0.59 -12.47 -10.48
N PRO A 75 0.59 -13.00 -10.82
CA PRO A 75 1.64 -12.21 -11.48
C PRO A 75 1.10 -11.47 -12.70
N LEU A 76 1.61 -10.27 -12.94
CA LEU A 76 1.30 -9.52 -14.15
C LEU A 76 1.77 -10.29 -15.40
N PRO A 77 1.10 -10.13 -16.56
CA PRO A 77 1.45 -10.86 -17.78
C PRO A 77 2.82 -10.46 -18.36
N ALA A 78 3.32 -9.28 -17.99
CA ALA A 78 4.65 -8.80 -18.33
C ALA A 78 5.14 -7.87 -17.20
N PRO A 79 6.47 -7.76 -16.99
CA PRO A 79 7.03 -6.81 -16.03
C PRO A 79 6.63 -5.38 -16.38
N VAL A 80 6.16 -4.60 -15.40
CA VAL A 80 5.78 -3.20 -15.59
C VAL A 80 6.81 -2.28 -14.94
N CYS A 81 7.18 -2.59 -13.72
CA CYS A 81 8.21 -1.88 -12.96
C CYS A 81 9.60 -2.46 -13.21
N ARG A 82 10.64 -1.71 -12.86
CA ARG A 82 12.03 -2.18 -12.92
C ARG A 82 12.33 -3.12 -11.77
N ASP A 83 11.78 -2.82 -10.61
CA ASP A 83 11.71 -3.74 -9.49
C ASP A 83 10.51 -4.69 -9.68
N SER A 84 10.76 -5.99 -9.58
CA SER A 84 9.71 -7.00 -9.69
C SER A 84 8.78 -7.02 -8.47
N ASP A 85 9.22 -6.46 -7.34
CA ASP A 85 8.41 -6.42 -6.12
C ASP A 85 7.27 -5.40 -6.27
N ASP A 86 7.51 -4.27 -6.94
CA ASP A 86 6.49 -3.25 -7.24
C ASP A 86 5.33 -3.77 -8.08
N ASP A 87 5.59 -4.74 -8.97
CA ASP A 87 4.56 -5.36 -9.79
C ASP A 87 3.50 -6.08 -8.94
N TRP A 88 3.85 -6.53 -7.72
CA TRP A 88 2.89 -7.12 -6.80
C TRP A 88 1.93 -6.10 -6.20
N VAL A 89 2.35 -4.84 -6.04
CA VAL A 89 1.47 -3.73 -5.65
C VAL A 89 0.42 -3.52 -6.74
N LEU A 90 0.85 -3.46 -7.99
CA LEU A 90 -0.04 -3.32 -9.16
C LEU A 90 -0.95 -4.54 -9.33
N ALA A 91 -0.42 -5.75 -9.21
CA ALA A 91 -1.19 -6.99 -9.31
C ALA A 91 -2.28 -7.06 -8.23
N THR A 92 -1.94 -6.70 -6.98
CA THR A 92 -2.89 -6.61 -5.86
C THR A 92 -3.99 -5.61 -6.18
N ALA A 93 -3.63 -4.43 -6.69
CA ALA A 93 -4.58 -3.40 -7.05
C ALA A 93 -5.55 -3.83 -8.16
N VAL A 94 -5.03 -4.50 -9.20
CA VAL A 94 -5.84 -5.03 -10.31
C VAL A 94 -6.77 -6.13 -9.82
N ALA A 95 -6.26 -7.09 -9.04
CA ALA A 95 -7.05 -8.21 -8.53
C ALA A 95 -8.21 -7.75 -7.63
N GLY A 96 -7.96 -6.75 -6.78
CA GLY A 96 -8.97 -6.17 -5.89
C GLY A 96 -9.87 -5.11 -6.54
N ARG A 97 -9.63 -4.74 -7.80
CA ARG A 97 -10.27 -3.62 -8.49
C ARG A 97 -10.16 -2.33 -7.68
N ALA A 98 -8.94 -2.00 -7.26
CA ALA A 98 -8.64 -0.79 -6.52
C ALA A 98 -8.96 0.46 -7.35
N ASP A 99 -9.38 1.53 -6.68
CA ASP A 99 -9.52 2.85 -7.30
C ASP A 99 -8.16 3.57 -7.33
N VAL A 100 -7.34 3.33 -6.29
CA VAL A 100 -6.07 4.03 -6.05
C VAL A 100 -5.03 3.10 -5.44
N VAL A 101 -3.78 3.21 -5.91
CA VAL A 101 -2.55 2.80 -5.22
C VAL A 101 -1.92 4.04 -4.61
N VAL A 102 -1.58 3.97 -3.33
CA VAL A 102 -0.79 5.01 -2.65
C VAL A 102 0.62 4.48 -2.41
N THR A 103 1.61 5.13 -3.01
CA THR A 103 3.01 4.69 -2.98
C THR A 103 3.98 5.87 -2.90
N GLY A 104 5.12 5.65 -2.26
CA GLY A 104 6.26 6.57 -2.31
C GLY A 104 7.28 6.23 -3.38
N ASP A 105 7.11 5.10 -4.07
CA ASP A 105 8.07 4.61 -5.05
C ASP A 105 7.97 5.38 -6.37
N GLN A 106 9.09 5.87 -6.86
CA GLN A 106 9.13 6.65 -8.08
C GLN A 106 8.82 5.79 -9.32
N ASP A 107 9.22 4.52 -9.34
CA ASP A 107 8.97 3.61 -10.47
C ASP A 107 7.48 3.30 -10.63
N LEU A 108 6.72 3.25 -9.52
CA LEU A 108 5.25 3.20 -9.58
C LEU A 108 4.66 4.58 -9.92
N LEU A 109 5.14 5.66 -9.29
CA LEU A 109 4.58 7.00 -9.47
C LEU A 109 4.70 7.52 -10.91
N VAL A 110 5.77 7.18 -11.65
CA VAL A 110 5.91 7.61 -13.05
C VAL A 110 4.83 7.04 -13.97
N LEU A 111 4.18 5.93 -13.60
CA LEU A 111 3.09 5.35 -14.38
C LEU A 111 1.85 6.26 -14.35
N GLY A 112 1.59 6.92 -13.21
CA GLY A 112 0.42 7.77 -12.94
C GLY A 112 -0.93 7.02 -12.89
N GLN A 113 -1.14 6.05 -13.77
CA GLN A 113 -2.28 5.14 -13.79
C GLN A 113 -1.88 3.80 -14.42
N TYR A 114 -2.41 2.70 -13.90
CA TYR A 114 -2.23 1.37 -14.47
C TYR A 114 -3.54 0.57 -14.44
N ALA A 115 -3.94 0.00 -15.57
CA ALA A 115 -5.17 -0.81 -15.69
C ALA A 115 -6.43 -0.14 -15.09
N GLY A 116 -6.54 1.19 -15.21
CA GLY A 116 -7.63 1.98 -14.63
C GLY A 116 -7.40 2.45 -13.19
N VAL A 117 -6.43 1.87 -12.47
CA VAL A 117 -6.09 2.24 -11.09
C VAL A 117 -5.18 3.46 -11.08
N ARG A 118 -5.56 4.52 -10.35
CA ARG A 118 -4.72 5.73 -10.19
C ARG A 118 -3.56 5.44 -9.25
N ILE A 119 -2.37 5.95 -9.54
CA ILE A 119 -1.19 5.78 -8.70
C ILE A 119 -0.79 7.16 -8.17
N LEU A 120 -0.85 7.33 -6.86
CA LEU A 120 -0.70 8.61 -6.20
C LEU A 120 0.33 8.54 -5.07
N SER A 121 1.10 9.60 -4.90
CA SER A 121 1.89 9.78 -3.68
C SER A 121 0.98 10.02 -2.47
N PRO A 122 1.45 9.78 -1.23
CA PRO A 122 0.68 10.11 -0.03
C PRO A 122 0.18 11.56 -0.02
N ARG A 123 0.97 12.50 -0.55
CA ARG A 123 0.58 13.91 -0.65
C ARG A 123 -0.53 14.11 -1.68
N GLN A 124 -0.37 13.58 -2.89
CA GLN A 124 -1.40 13.69 -3.94
C GLN A 124 -2.71 13.05 -3.51
N PHE A 125 -2.64 11.91 -2.80
CA PHE A 125 -3.83 11.25 -2.29
C PHE A 125 -4.54 12.10 -1.24
N LEU A 126 -3.81 12.72 -0.30
CA LEU A 126 -4.42 13.66 0.65
C LEU A 126 -5.06 14.87 -0.04
N GLU A 127 -4.36 15.50 -0.98
CA GLU A 127 -4.89 16.63 -1.75
C GLU A 127 -6.15 16.25 -2.55
N MET A 128 -6.24 15.01 -3.02
CA MET A 128 -7.43 14.48 -3.68
C MET A 128 -8.60 14.38 -2.69
N LEU A 129 -8.37 13.81 -1.51
CA LEU A 129 -9.39 13.68 -0.47
C LEU A 129 -9.91 15.03 0.01
N ASP A 130 -9.03 16.02 0.18
CA ASP A 130 -9.41 17.37 0.64
C ASP A 130 -10.23 18.15 -0.41
N ARG A 131 -10.21 17.75 -1.69
CA ARG A 131 -11.03 18.34 -2.77
C ARG A 131 -12.41 17.69 -2.93
N GLU A 132 -12.60 16.52 -2.33
CA GLU A 132 -13.87 15.77 -2.37
C GLU A 132 -14.81 16.14 -1.21
N ILE A 133 -14.35 17.00 -0.30
CA ILE A 133 -15.10 17.55 0.86
C ILE A 133 -15.53 18.99 0.56
#